data_AF-A0A3P6RLW0-F1
#
_entry.id   AF-A0A3P6RLW0-F1
#
_cell.length_a   1.000
_cell.length_b   1.000
_cell.length_c   1.000
_cell.angle_alpha   90.00
_cell.angle_beta   90.00
_cell.angle_gamma   90.00
#
_symmetry.space_group_name_H-M   'P 1'
#
loop_
_entity.id
_entity.type
_entity.pdbx_description
1 polymer ?
#
loop_
_entity_poly.entity_id
_entity_poly.type
_entity_poly.pdbx_seq_one_letter_code
_entity_poly.pdbx_strand_id
1 'polypeptide(L)'
;MICSYSYIVEKQPIGKLLFHDFCEATNNQYYQSCVFLNKVEEYETSDDDVQCRRKLARAIAGLLAPGGDTPSSSQHDHSPWCSFLPENVVNSVLAAADSATHDQEPRSDLFAEAYKLVRAYLADQPFKQFLDSIQFYRYLQWKWLEKRPVDKHTFRLYRVLGKGGFGEVCACQVSAM
;
A
#
# COMPACT_ATOMS: atom_id res chain seq x y z
N MET A 1 -9.61 11.68 17.55
CA MET A 1 -9.16 11.20 16.22
C MET A 1 -8.66 9.79 16.43
N ILE A 2 -9.09 8.81 15.63
CA ILE A 2 -8.57 7.44 15.76
C ILE A 2 -7.18 7.43 15.11
N CYS A 3 -6.12 7.35 15.91
CA CYS A 3 -4.75 7.25 15.43
C CYS A 3 -4.33 5.78 15.39
N SER A 4 -4.74 5.06 14.36
CA SER A 4 -4.35 3.67 14.14
C SER A 4 -3.83 3.47 12.71
N TYR A 5 -2.94 2.50 12.53
CA TYR A 5 -2.39 2.14 11.22
C TYR A 5 -3.51 1.86 10.22
N SER A 6 -4.52 1.08 10.61
CA SER A 6 -5.65 0.76 9.73
C SER A 6 -6.46 1.98 9.31
N TYR A 7 -6.64 2.95 10.21
CA TYR A 7 -7.39 4.15 9.84
C TYR A 7 -6.57 5.09 8.97
N ILE A 8 -5.31 5.35 9.31
CA ILE A 8 -4.48 6.37 8.65
C ILE A 8 -3.83 5.83 7.38
N VAL A 9 -3.25 4.64 7.42
CA VAL A 9 -2.44 4.11 6.32
C VAL A 9 -3.28 3.29 5.35
N GLU A 10 -4.25 2.50 5.82
CA GLU A 10 -5.03 1.62 4.93
C GLU A 10 -6.27 2.31 4.35
N LYS A 11 -6.97 3.12 5.15
CA LYS A 11 -8.27 3.72 4.75
C LYS A 11 -8.18 5.13 4.19
N GLN A 12 -7.05 5.82 4.35
CA GLN A 12 -6.92 7.23 3.95
C GLN A 12 -5.82 7.35 2.89
N PRO A 13 -6.15 7.66 1.61
CA PRO A 13 -5.17 7.70 0.53
C PRO A 13 -3.96 8.62 0.79
N ILE A 14 -4.21 9.80 1.35
CA ILE A 14 -3.14 10.76 1.70
C ILE A 14 -2.27 10.20 2.84
N GLY A 15 -2.88 9.49 3.80
CA GLY A 15 -2.13 8.87 4.89
C GLY A 15 -1.27 7.70 4.41
N LYS A 16 -1.78 6.87 3.47
CA LYS A 16 -1.00 5.83 2.79
C LYS A 16 0.22 6.39 2.09
N LEU A 17 0.03 7.45 1.29
CA LEU A 17 1.10 8.11 0.55
C LEU A 17 2.18 8.66 1.48
N LEU A 18 1.79 9.43 2.49
CA LEU A 18 2.76 10.04 3.42
C LEU A 18 3.48 9.00 4.30
N PHE A 19 2.82 7.89 4.62
CA PHE A 19 3.48 6.77 5.32
C PHE A 19 4.52 6.09 4.42
N HIS A 20 4.21 5.89 3.15
CA HIS A 20 5.17 5.36 2.18
C HIS A 20 6.40 6.27 2.03
N ASP A 21 6.20 7.58 1.86
CA ASP A 21 7.28 8.58 1.80
C ASP A 21 8.14 8.56 3.07
N PHE A 22 7.51 8.39 4.23
CA PHE A 22 8.22 8.22 5.50
C PHE A 22 9.08 6.96 5.50
N CYS A 23 8.53 5.81 5.08
CA CYS A 23 9.26 4.55 5.03
C CYS A 23 10.47 4.62 4.08
N GLU A 24 10.29 5.22 2.90
CA GLU A 24 11.35 5.43 1.91
C GLU A 24 12.51 6.26 2.46
N ALA A 25 12.21 7.37 3.15
CA ALA A 25 13.21 8.27 3.69
C ALA A 25 13.93 7.73 4.94
N THR A 26 13.29 6.82 5.70
CA THR A 26 13.73 6.48 7.05
C THR A 26 14.52 5.18 7.12
N ASN A 27 14.03 4.11 6.48
CA ASN A 27 14.63 2.78 6.64
C ASN A 27 14.29 1.90 5.43
N ASN A 28 15.32 1.37 4.77
CA ASN A 28 15.15 0.48 3.61
C ASN A 28 14.26 -0.73 3.92
N GLN A 29 14.31 -1.29 5.12
CA GLN A 29 13.43 -2.40 5.53
C GLN A 29 11.95 -2.00 5.55
N TYR A 30 11.64 -0.78 5.99
CA TYR A 30 10.27 -0.25 5.98
C TYR A 30 9.82 -0.03 4.54
N TYR A 31 10.68 0.57 3.73
CA TYR A 31 10.39 0.83 2.32
C TYR A 31 10.11 -0.46 1.55
N GLN A 32 10.99 -1.47 1.66
CA GLN A 32 10.79 -2.77 1.01
C GLN A 32 9.52 -3.48 1.50
N SER A 33 9.17 -3.32 2.79
CA SER A 33 7.89 -3.82 3.33
C SER A 33 6.70 -3.16 2.65
N CYS A 34 6.72 -1.84 2.43
CA CYS A 34 5.67 -1.13 1.70
C CYS A 34 5.60 -1.56 0.23
N VAL A 35 6.74 -1.68 -0.45
CA VAL A 35 6.82 -2.18 -1.84
C VAL A 35 6.22 -3.58 -1.94
N PHE A 36 6.54 -4.47 -1.01
CA PHE A 36 5.96 -5.81 -0.95
C PHE A 36 4.44 -5.77 -0.82
N LEU A 37 3.88 -5.03 0.16
CA LEU A 37 2.43 -4.94 0.35
C LEU A 37 1.73 -4.38 -0.90
N ASN A 38 2.28 -3.34 -1.52
CA ASN A 38 1.72 -2.76 -2.75
C ASN A 38 1.70 -3.77 -3.91
N LYS A 39 2.75 -4.59 -4.07
CA LYS A 39 2.77 -5.64 -5.10
C LYS A 39 1.78 -6.77 -4.82
N VAL A 40 1.58 -7.13 -3.54
CA VAL A 40 0.56 -8.12 -3.17
C VAL A 40 -0.84 -7.57 -3.47
N GLU A 41 -1.12 -6.30 -3.18
CA GLU A 41 -2.39 -5.66 -3.57
C GLU A 41 -2.57 -5.64 -5.10
N GLU A 42 -1.52 -5.36 -5.86
CA GLU A 42 -1.53 -5.45 -7.33
C GLU A 42 -1.83 -6.88 -7.80
N TYR A 43 -1.24 -7.89 -7.15
CA TYR A 43 -1.53 -9.29 -7.44
C TYR A 43 -2.99 -9.67 -7.17
N GLU A 44 -3.55 -9.24 -6.04
CA GLU A 44 -4.93 -9.51 -5.63
C GLU A 44 -5.97 -8.76 -6.48
N THR A 45 -5.61 -7.63 -7.06
CA THR A 45 -6.50 -6.79 -7.90
C THR A 45 -6.26 -6.95 -9.39
N SER A 46 -5.20 -7.67 -9.80
CA SER A 46 -4.97 -7.98 -11.21
C SER A 46 -6.11 -8.84 -11.78
N ASP A 47 -6.49 -8.55 -13.02
CA ASP A 47 -7.48 -9.34 -13.75
C ASP A 47 -7.04 -10.81 -13.84
N ASP A 48 -7.98 -11.73 -14.08
CA ASP A 48 -7.76 -13.19 -14.15
C ASP A 48 -6.80 -13.67 -15.27
N ASP A 49 -6.03 -12.78 -15.91
CA ASP A 49 -4.93 -13.17 -16.81
C ASP A 49 -3.85 -13.94 -16.02
N VAL A 50 -3.91 -15.26 -16.17
CA VAL A 50 -2.99 -16.23 -15.57
C VAL A 50 -1.53 -15.86 -15.82
N GLN A 51 -1.20 -15.31 -16.99
CA GLN A 51 0.19 -14.96 -17.31
C GLN A 51 0.65 -13.71 -16.55
N CYS A 52 -0.22 -12.72 -16.37
CA CYS A 52 0.08 -11.55 -15.53
C CYS A 52 0.22 -11.95 -14.06
N ARG A 53 -0.68 -12.78 -13.52
CA ARG A 53 -0.57 -13.28 -12.14
C ARG A 53 0.70 -14.09 -11.91
N ARG A 54 1.12 -14.93 -12.87
CA ARG A 54 2.42 -15.63 -12.79
C ARG A 54 3.62 -14.69 -12.78
N LYS A 55 3.60 -13.61 -13.57
CA LYS A 55 4.69 -12.62 -13.58
C LYS A 55 4.75 -11.87 -12.25
N LEU A 56 3.60 -11.44 -11.73
CA LEU A 56 3.50 -10.77 -10.44
C LEU A 56 3.95 -11.69 -9.30
N ALA A 57 3.52 -12.95 -9.29
CA ALA A 57 3.93 -13.92 -8.28
C ALA A 57 5.45 -14.11 -8.25
N ARG A 58 6.11 -14.24 -9.42
CA ARG A 58 7.57 -14.30 -9.51
C ARG A 58 8.25 -13.02 -9.04
N ALA A 59 7.72 -11.86 -9.41
CA ALA A 59 8.28 -10.58 -8.99
C ALA A 59 8.22 -10.41 -7.47
N ILE A 60 7.10 -10.80 -6.84
CA ILE A 60 6.93 -10.75 -5.38
C ILE A 60 7.85 -11.76 -4.70
N ALA A 61 7.94 -13.00 -5.21
CA ALA A 61 8.86 -14.01 -4.70
C ALA A 61 10.32 -13.57 -4.79
N GLY A 62 10.71 -12.91 -5.89
CA GLY A 62 12.04 -12.34 -6.06
C GLY A 62 12.40 -11.26 -5.04
N LEU A 63 11.41 -10.53 -4.48
CA LEU A 63 11.67 -9.62 -3.36
C LEU A 63 12.06 -10.36 -2.08
N LEU A 64 11.52 -11.56 -1.85
CA LEU A 64 11.77 -12.36 -0.66
C LEU A 64 13.01 -13.26 -0.77
N ALA A 65 13.50 -13.49 -1.99
CA ALA A 65 14.62 -14.37 -2.24
C ALA A 65 15.92 -13.81 -1.61
N PRO A 66 16.71 -14.63 -0.91
CA PRO A 66 18.00 -14.22 -0.38
C PRO A 66 18.99 -14.01 -1.54
N GLY A 67 19.13 -12.76 -2.00
CA GLY A 67 20.14 -12.37 -2.99
C GLY A 67 19.61 -11.69 -4.25
N GLY A 68 18.75 -10.68 -4.12
CA GLY A 68 18.45 -9.79 -5.25
C GLY A 68 19.69 -8.97 -5.62
N ASP A 69 20.14 -9.08 -6.87
CA ASP A 69 21.24 -8.35 -7.51
C ASP A 69 21.22 -6.86 -7.17
N THR A 70 21.90 -6.48 -6.09
CA THR A 70 22.24 -5.07 -5.83
C THR A 70 23.70 -4.93 -6.22
N PRO A 71 24.04 -4.20 -7.31
CA PRO A 71 25.42 -3.92 -7.64
C PRO A 71 26.04 -3.15 -6.48
N SER A 72 26.98 -3.82 -5.84
CA SER A 72 27.92 -3.35 -4.82
C SER A 72 28.05 -1.84 -4.67
N SER A 73 27.72 -1.34 -3.47
CA SER A 73 28.55 -0.33 -2.82
C SER A 73 28.36 -0.40 -1.30
N SER A 74 29.48 -0.69 -0.63
CA SER A 74 29.73 -0.66 0.82
C SER A 74 29.31 -1.89 1.66
N GLN A 75 30.27 -2.30 2.49
CA GLN A 75 30.33 -3.48 3.35
C GLN A 75 29.41 -3.38 4.58
N HIS A 76 28.10 -3.26 4.40
CA HIS A 76 27.15 -3.31 5.51
C HIS A 76 26.32 -4.60 5.47
N ASP A 77 26.28 -5.31 6.59
CA ASP A 77 25.45 -6.48 6.90
C ASP A 77 24.22 -6.61 5.98
N HIS A 78 24.32 -7.46 4.96
CA HIS A 78 23.20 -7.75 4.06
C HIS A 78 22.19 -8.69 4.73
N SER A 79 21.59 -8.24 5.84
CA SER A 79 20.39 -8.89 6.36
C SER A 79 19.26 -8.67 5.36
N PRO A 80 18.52 -9.70 4.93
CA PRO A 80 17.39 -9.51 4.04
C PRO A 80 16.37 -8.59 4.71
N TRP A 81 15.71 -7.72 3.92
CA TRP A 81 14.70 -6.82 4.46
C TRP A 81 13.56 -7.58 5.17
N CYS A 82 13.31 -8.83 4.79
CA CYS A 82 12.29 -9.67 5.38
C CYS A 82 12.80 -10.54 6.55
N SER A 83 13.89 -10.16 7.23
CA SER A 83 14.47 -10.93 8.35
C SER A 83 13.52 -11.15 9.55
N PHE A 84 12.46 -10.36 9.67
CA PHE A 84 11.40 -10.54 10.68
C PHE A 84 10.36 -11.60 10.28
N LEU A 85 10.36 -12.08 9.03
CA LEU A 85 9.45 -13.12 8.58
C LEU A 85 9.97 -14.51 8.99
N PRO A 86 9.10 -15.42 9.46
CA PRO A 86 9.48 -16.80 9.68
C PRO A 86 9.95 -17.47 8.39
N GLU A 87 11.05 -18.22 8.46
CA GLU A 87 11.65 -18.89 7.29
C GLU A 87 10.67 -19.81 6.56
N ASN A 88 9.77 -20.48 7.29
CA ASN A 88 8.76 -21.34 6.70
C ASN A 88 7.76 -20.57 5.82
N VAL A 89 7.45 -19.32 6.16
CA VAL A 89 6.55 -18.46 5.37
C VAL A 89 7.26 -18.04 4.08
N VAL A 90 8.51 -17.61 4.18
CA VAL A 90 9.34 -17.23 3.03
C VAL A 90 9.50 -18.41 2.07
N ASN A 91 9.91 -19.57 2.59
CA ASN A 91 10.11 -20.78 1.78
C ASN A 91 8.81 -21.26 1.12
N SER A 92 7.67 -21.16 1.82
CA SER A 92 6.37 -21.52 1.24
C SER A 92 5.99 -20.64 0.06
N VAL A 93 6.27 -19.32 0.15
CA VAL A 93 6.00 -18.38 -0.94
C VAL A 93 6.90 -18.65 -2.14
N LEU A 94 8.20 -18.84 -1.90
CA LEU A 94 9.18 -19.15 -2.96
C LEU A 94 8.81 -20.45 -3.70
N ALA A 95 8.55 -21.54 -2.96
CA ALA A 95 8.19 -22.82 -3.54
C ALA A 95 6.89 -22.77 -4.37
N ALA A 96 5.88 -22.04 -3.88
CA ALA A 96 4.61 -21.93 -4.58
C ALA A 96 4.72 -21.05 -5.83
N ALA A 97 5.50 -19.96 -5.80
CA ALA A 97 5.79 -19.15 -6.98
C ALA A 97 6.57 -19.93 -8.05
N ASP A 98 7.49 -20.80 -7.64
CA ASP A 98 8.23 -21.70 -8.54
C ASP A 98 7.31 -22.77 -9.13
N SER A 99 6.41 -23.38 -8.35
CA SER A 99 5.47 -24.37 -8.87
C SER A 99 4.46 -23.80 -9.87
N ALA A 100 4.08 -22.53 -9.73
CA ALA A 100 3.17 -21.83 -10.63
C ALA A 100 3.77 -21.62 -12.05
N THR A 101 5.06 -21.91 -12.22
CA THR A 101 5.73 -21.89 -13.53
C THR A 101 5.46 -23.12 -14.37
N HIS A 102 5.07 -24.24 -13.74
CA HIS A 102 5.17 -25.56 -14.35
C HIS A 102 3.85 -26.18 -14.82
N ASP A 103 2.68 -25.59 -14.52
CA ASP A 103 1.38 -25.82 -15.20
C ASP A 103 0.20 -25.26 -14.37
N GLN A 104 0.39 -25.08 -13.06
CA GLN A 104 -0.67 -24.63 -12.15
C GLN A 104 -0.80 -23.10 -12.10
N GLU A 105 -2.03 -22.64 -11.93
CA GLU A 105 -2.34 -21.24 -11.69
C GLU A 105 -1.96 -20.86 -10.25
N PRO A 106 -1.24 -19.74 -10.02
CA PRO A 106 -0.90 -19.34 -8.66
C PRO A 106 -2.17 -18.99 -7.88
N ARG A 107 -2.25 -19.47 -6.65
CA ARG A 107 -3.43 -19.28 -5.78
C ARG A 107 -3.62 -17.81 -5.44
N SER A 108 -4.87 -17.36 -5.34
CA SER A 108 -5.18 -15.98 -4.95
C SER A 108 -4.68 -15.62 -3.54
N ASP A 109 -4.63 -16.60 -2.63
CA ASP A 109 -4.20 -16.43 -1.24
C ASP A 109 -2.70 -16.69 -0.99
N LEU A 110 -1.90 -16.84 -2.05
CA LEU A 110 -0.48 -17.21 -2.00
C LEU A 110 0.33 -16.36 -1.01
N PHE A 111 0.05 -15.06 -0.93
CA PHE A 111 0.80 -14.11 -0.11
C PHE A 111 0.09 -13.73 1.20
N ALA A 112 -1.06 -14.31 1.52
CA ALA A 112 -1.92 -13.82 2.61
C ALA A 112 -1.23 -13.82 3.99
N GLU A 113 -0.49 -14.89 4.34
CA GLU A 113 0.21 -14.95 5.62
C GLU A 113 1.42 -14.01 5.66
N ALA A 114 2.20 -13.94 4.57
CA ALA A 114 3.31 -12.99 4.46
C ALA A 114 2.81 -11.54 4.54
N TYR A 115 1.73 -11.21 3.83
CA TYR A 115 1.06 -9.91 3.88
C TYR A 115 0.67 -9.55 5.31
N LYS A 116 -0.01 -10.47 6.02
CA LYS A 116 -0.43 -10.27 7.41
C LYS A 116 0.75 -9.95 8.33
N LEU A 117 1.87 -10.66 8.19
CA LEU A 117 3.07 -10.46 9.01
C LEU A 117 3.79 -9.15 8.67
N VAL A 118 3.98 -8.84 7.39
CA VAL A 118 4.58 -7.56 6.94
C VAL A 118 3.71 -6.37 7.36
N ARG A 119 2.40 -6.49 7.22
CA ARG A 119 1.44 -5.50 7.71
C ARG A 119 1.55 -5.32 9.23
N ALA A 120 1.61 -6.40 10.00
CA ALA A 120 1.74 -6.33 11.45
C ALA A 120 3.06 -5.66 11.86
N TYR A 121 4.16 -5.95 11.15
CA TYR A 121 5.44 -5.28 11.32
C TYR A 121 5.34 -3.77 11.09
N LEU A 122 4.78 -3.33 9.96
CA LEU A 122 4.61 -1.90 9.66
C LEU A 122 3.67 -1.20 10.65
N ALA A 123 2.64 -1.89 11.14
CA ALA A 123 1.67 -1.35 12.08
C ALA A 123 2.19 -1.16 13.52
N ASP A 124 3.37 -1.70 13.85
CA ASP A 124 3.98 -1.56 15.17
C ASP A 124 4.99 -0.40 15.21
N GLN A 125 6.29 -0.69 15.37
CA GLN A 125 7.31 0.34 15.56
C GLN A 125 7.43 1.34 14.40
N PRO A 126 7.36 0.94 13.11
CA PRO A 126 7.41 1.89 11.99
C PRO A 126 6.26 2.89 12.05
N PHE A 127 5.04 2.44 12.35
CA PHE A 127 3.88 3.32 12.50
C PHE A 127 4.03 4.27 13.69
N LYS A 128 4.55 3.81 14.84
CA LYS A 128 4.82 4.70 15.99
C LYS A 128 5.80 5.80 15.61
N GLN A 129 6.90 5.47 14.92
CA GLN A 129 7.87 6.46 14.46
C GLN A 129 7.28 7.42 13.43
N PHE A 130 6.40 6.92 12.55
CA PHE A 130 5.67 7.78 11.62
C PHE A 130 4.86 8.85 12.35
N LEU A 131 4.19 8.52 13.46
CA LEU A 131 3.39 9.49 14.23
C LEU A 131 4.22 10.66 14.79
N ASP A 132 5.54 10.50 14.93
CA ASP A 132 6.46 11.55 15.38
C ASP A 132 7.17 12.26 14.21
N SER A 133 6.87 11.89 12.96
CA SER A 133 7.54 12.37 11.75
C SER A 133 6.91 13.63 11.14
N ILE A 134 7.67 14.33 10.29
CA ILE A 134 7.17 15.46 9.50
C ILE A 134 6.06 15.04 8.52
N GLN A 135 6.09 13.81 8.02
CA GLN A 135 5.07 13.26 7.14
C GLN A 135 3.73 13.13 7.87
N PHE A 136 3.72 12.74 9.15
CA PHE A 136 2.49 12.73 9.93
C PHE A 136 1.99 14.14 10.27
N TYR A 137 2.87 15.08 10.58
CA TYR A 137 2.46 16.49 10.72
C TYR A 137 1.86 17.05 9.42
N ARG A 138 2.39 16.65 8.26
CA ARG A 138 1.79 16.96 6.96
C ARG A 138 0.41 16.31 6.79
N TYR A 139 0.22 15.07 7.24
CA TYR A 139 -1.10 14.43 7.25
C TYR A 139 -2.11 15.24 8.09
N LEU A 140 -1.71 15.75 9.27
CA LEU A 140 -2.58 16.58 10.10
C LEU A 140 -2.97 17.89 9.42
N GLN A 141 -2.07 18.51 8.64
CA GLN A 141 -2.39 19.69 7.82
C GLN A 141 -3.50 19.37 6.80
N TRP A 142 -3.46 18.21 6.15
CA TRP A 142 -4.53 17.75 5.26
C TRP A 142 -5.83 17.48 6.01
N LYS A 143 -5.78 16.86 7.18
CA LYS A 143 -6.98 16.65 8.02
C LYS A 143 -7.59 17.96 8.51
N TRP A 144 -6.78 19.00 8.70
CA TRP A 144 -7.29 20.34 8.98
C TRP A 144 -8.00 20.93 7.77
N LEU A 145 -7.42 20.80 6.57
CA LEU A 145 -8.04 21.28 5.33
C LEU A 145 -9.37 20.57 5.04
N GLU A 146 -9.43 19.26 5.23
CA GLU A 146 -10.64 18.44 5.05
C GLU A 146 -11.79 18.83 6.00
N LYS A 147 -11.47 19.40 7.17
CA LYS A 147 -12.46 19.87 8.15
C LYS A 147 -13.01 21.26 7.84
N ARG A 148 -12.52 21.95 6.80
CA ARG A 148 -13.03 23.27 6.44
C ARG A 148 -14.51 23.17 6.01
N PRO A 149 -15.32 24.21 6.28
CA PRO A 149 -16.71 24.24 5.83
C PRO A 149 -16.83 24.05 4.31
N VAL A 150 -17.81 23.26 3.90
CA VAL A 150 -18.22 23.09 2.51
C VAL A 150 -19.66 23.55 2.39
N ASP A 151 -19.90 24.48 1.46
CA ASP A 151 -21.21 25.09 1.24
C ASP A 151 -21.55 25.15 -0.26
N LYS A 152 -22.71 25.72 -0.59
CA LYS A 152 -23.16 25.85 -1.98
C LYS A 152 -22.21 26.66 -2.88
N HIS A 153 -21.38 27.54 -2.30
CA HIS A 153 -20.42 28.35 -3.05
C HIS A 153 -19.13 27.57 -3.37
N THR A 154 -18.92 26.42 -2.70
CA THR A 154 -17.84 25.49 -3.02
C THR A 154 -18.05 24.79 -4.37
N PHE A 155 -19.28 24.80 -4.90
CA PHE A 155 -19.65 24.10 -6.13
C PHE A 155 -20.12 25.07 -7.23
N ARG A 156 -19.64 24.85 -8.46
CA ARG A 156 -20.22 25.44 -9.68
C ARG A 156 -21.23 24.46 -10.25
N LEU A 157 -22.47 24.92 -10.44
CA LEU A 157 -23.55 24.16 -11.07
C LEU A 157 -23.59 24.46 -12.58
N TYR A 158 -23.64 23.43 -13.41
CA TYR A 158 -23.60 23.58 -14.88
C TYR A 158 -24.96 23.34 -15.53
N ARG A 159 -25.48 22.12 -15.42
CA ARG A 159 -26.75 21.72 -16.05
C ARG A 159 -27.49 20.71 -15.21
N VAL A 160 -28.81 20.69 -15.36
CA VAL A 160 -29.68 19.66 -14.78
C VAL A 160 -29.49 18.35 -15.57
N LEU A 161 -29.25 17.26 -14.84
CA LEU A 161 -29.16 15.89 -15.36
C LEU A 161 -30.49 15.15 -15.25
N GLY A 162 -31.33 15.52 -14.27
CA GLY A 162 -32.66 14.94 -14.08
C GLY A 162 -33.47 15.63 -12.99
N LYS A 163 -34.77 15.36 -12.94
CA LYS A 163 -35.69 15.88 -11.91
C LYS A 163 -36.44 14.73 -11.25
N GLY A 164 -36.60 14.80 -9.93
CA GLY A 164 -37.39 13.87 -9.12
C GLY A 164 -38.38 14.60 -8.20
N GLY A 165 -39.12 13.84 -7.39
CA GLY A 165 -40.17 14.41 -6.52
C GLY A 165 -39.69 15.36 -5.42
N PHE A 166 -38.39 15.38 -5.12
CA PHE A 166 -37.79 16.22 -4.07
C PHE A 166 -36.70 17.18 -4.59
N GLY A 167 -36.61 17.38 -5.91
CA GLY A 167 -35.69 18.35 -6.50
C GLY A 167 -34.98 17.88 -7.76
N GLU A 168 -33.94 18.62 -8.13
CA GLU A 168 -33.16 18.42 -9.36
C GLU A 168 -31.78 17.84 -9.05
N VAL A 169 -31.28 16.97 -9.92
CA VAL A 169 -29.91 16.49 -9.90
C VAL A 169 -29.12 17.29 -10.93
N CYS A 170 -28.05 17.97 -10.49
CA CYS A 170 -27.24 18.82 -11.35
C CYS A 170 -25.81 18.30 -11.48
N ALA A 171 -25.23 18.45 -12.68
CA ALA A 171 -23.79 18.35 -12.86
C ALA A 171 -23.12 19.53 -12.14
N CYS A 172 -22.14 19.22 -11.29
CA CYS A 172 -21.39 20.21 -10.54
C CYS A 172 -19.89 19.93 -10.56
N GLN A 173 -19.09 20.97 -10.37
CA GLN A 173 -17.64 20.88 -10.19
C GLN A 173 -17.25 21.61 -8.91
N VAL A 174 -16.25 21.08 -8.20
CA VAL A 174 -15.62 21.79 -7.08
C VAL A 174 -14.89 23.01 -7.63
N SER A 175 -15.21 24.19 -7.12
CA SER A 175 -14.40 25.38 -7.37
C SER A 175 -13.14 25.30 -6.53
N ALA A 176 -11.97 25.54 -7.14
CA ALA A 176 -10.75 25.72 -6.37
C ALA A 176 -10.95 26.86 -5.35
N MET A 177 -10.53 26.62 -4.10
CA MET A 177 -10.45 27.66 -3.07
C MET A 177 -9.33 28.64 -3.36
#